data_AF-A0A927ZXM3-F1
#
_entry.id   AF-A0A927ZXM3-F1
#
_cell.length_a   1.000
_cell.length_b   1.000
_cell.length_c   1.000
_cell.angle_alpha   90.00
_cell.angle_beta   90.00
_cell.angle_gamma   90.00
#
_symmetry.space_group_name_H-M   'P 1'
#
loop_
_entity.id
_entity.type
_entity.pdbx_description
1 polymer ?
#
loop_
_entity_poly.entity_id
_entity_poly.type
_entity_poly.pdbx_seq_one_letter_code
_entity_poly.pdbx_strand_id
1 'polypeptide(L)'
;MAVKKKKKKGSKIVKVLLMLFLLFVLIVGGFALGVYLQLIDTQEANEQLKLYDLPVIGEYFVRPAPSESDMEKMPVEDAKPDKDKDLKSDDKDKKESKKLVITKEEIEKQMKQREAEEKKRVSKLARLYNQMKPKDAAKAMDELDDDMCIAILQRMDEAVVAKIMTEFDEGKTARITRIMYAGTKKEVNTEEDIRRMLEEKAKKDGQEQPEIEAQ
;
A
#
# COMPACT_ATOMS: atom_id res chain seq x y z
N MET A 1 -10.19 27.76 -64.53
CA MET A 1 -9.52 26.94 -63.49
C MET A 1 -10.35 26.98 -62.21
N ALA A 2 -10.98 25.87 -61.81
CA ALA A 2 -11.84 25.82 -60.63
C ALA A 2 -11.09 25.25 -59.43
N VAL A 3 -10.63 26.12 -58.53
CA VAL A 3 -10.01 25.73 -57.26
C VAL A 3 -11.12 25.37 -56.27
N LYS A 4 -11.38 24.06 -56.09
CA LYS A 4 -12.29 23.54 -55.07
C LYS A 4 -11.78 23.94 -53.67
N LYS A 5 -12.45 24.88 -53.01
CA LYS A 5 -12.28 25.18 -51.58
C LYS A 5 -12.56 23.91 -50.76
N LYS A 6 -11.49 23.26 -50.26
CA LYS A 6 -11.60 22.15 -49.30
C LYS A 6 -12.26 22.68 -48.02
N LYS A 7 -13.51 22.23 -47.81
CA LYS A 7 -14.38 22.57 -46.69
C LYS A 7 -13.66 22.26 -45.35
N LYS A 8 -13.48 23.29 -44.53
CA LYS A 8 -12.78 23.32 -43.23
C LYS A 8 -13.53 22.44 -42.19
N LYS A 9 -13.50 21.12 -42.34
CA LYS A 9 -14.26 20.16 -41.50
C LYS A 9 -13.62 19.94 -40.11
N GLY A 10 -12.33 20.25 -39.93
CA GLY A 10 -11.59 20.04 -38.68
C GLY A 10 -11.93 21.00 -37.53
N SER A 11 -12.21 22.29 -37.78
CA SER A 11 -12.44 23.26 -36.68
C SER A 11 -13.73 22.99 -35.90
N LYS A 12 -14.78 22.44 -36.54
CA LYS A 12 -16.03 22.09 -35.85
C LYS A 12 -15.84 20.88 -34.94
N ILE A 13 -15.10 19.87 -35.41
CA ILE A 13 -14.80 18.66 -34.63
C ILE A 13 -13.90 19.01 -33.43
N VAL A 14 -12.90 19.88 -33.63
CA VAL A 14 -12.04 20.35 -32.53
C VAL A 14 -12.85 21.11 -31.48
N LYS A 15 -13.80 21.97 -31.89
CA LYS A 15 -14.68 22.67 -30.94
C LYS A 15 -15.60 21.71 -30.19
N VAL A 16 -16.14 20.70 -30.85
CA VAL A 16 -16.97 19.66 -30.21
C VAL A 16 -16.14 18.81 -29.25
N LEU A 17 -14.92 18.41 -29.64
CA LEU A 17 -14.01 17.65 -28.79
C LEU A 17 -13.59 18.45 -27.56
N LEU A 18 -13.32 19.75 -27.72
CA LEU A 18 -12.96 20.64 -26.61
C LEU A 18 -14.15 20.87 -25.68
N MET A 19 -15.37 21.00 -26.21
CA MET A 19 -16.58 21.06 -25.38
C MET A 19 -16.80 19.75 -24.61
N LEU A 20 -16.58 18.60 -25.25
CA LEU A 20 -16.74 17.28 -24.62
C LEU A 20 -15.67 17.03 -23.55
N PHE A 21 -14.43 17.48 -23.80
CA PHE A 21 -13.36 17.43 -22.82
C PHE A 21 -13.65 18.34 -21.62
N LEU A 22 -14.12 19.57 -21.86
CA LEU A 22 -14.54 20.48 -20.79
C LEU A 22 -15.67 19.87 -19.94
N LEU A 23 -16.65 19.24 -20.58
CA LEU A 23 -17.72 18.53 -19.91
C LEU A 23 -17.19 17.37 -19.06
N PHE A 24 -16.26 16.59 -19.60
CA PHE A 24 -15.64 15.47 -18.88
C PHE A 24 -14.90 15.95 -17.63
N VAL A 25 -14.13 17.04 -17.75
CA VAL A 25 -13.45 17.66 -16.59
C VAL A 25 -14.44 18.15 -15.54
N LEU A 26 -15.58 18.70 -15.95
CA LEU A 26 -16.63 19.15 -15.03
C LEU A 26 -17.33 17.97 -14.33
N ILE A 27 -17.55 16.85 -15.03
CA ILE A 27 -18.10 15.62 -14.45
C ILE A 27 -17.12 15.03 -13.43
N VAL A 28 -15.84 14.87 -13.80
CA VAL A 28 -14.82 14.30 -12.90
C VAL A 28 -14.56 15.23 -11.72
N GLY A 29 -14.44 16.53 -11.96
CA GLY A 29 -14.24 17.54 -10.93
C GLY A 29 -15.45 17.66 -10.01
N GLY A 30 -16.67 17.66 -10.55
CA GLY A 30 -17.91 17.69 -9.79
C GLY A 30 -18.12 16.43 -8.96
N PHE A 31 -17.76 15.27 -9.51
CA PHE A 31 -17.76 14.00 -8.78
C PHE A 31 -16.76 14.04 -7.61
N ALA A 32 -15.51 14.46 -7.87
CA ALA A 32 -14.50 14.61 -6.81
C ALA A 32 -14.94 15.61 -5.72
N LEU A 33 -15.58 16.72 -6.11
CA LEU A 33 -16.12 17.69 -5.17
C LEU A 33 -17.30 17.12 -4.36
N GLY A 34 -18.18 16.34 -5.00
CA GLY A 34 -19.31 15.67 -4.35
C GLY A 34 -18.86 14.65 -3.31
N VAL A 35 -17.82 13.87 -3.61
CA VAL A 35 -17.16 12.97 -2.63
C VAL A 35 -16.50 13.78 -1.52
N TYR A 36 -15.80 14.88 -1.84
CA TYR A 36 -15.12 15.73 -0.85
C TYR A 36 -16.10 16.38 0.14
N LEU A 37 -17.26 16.83 -0.33
CA LEU A 37 -18.31 17.41 0.50
C LEU A 37 -19.19 16.35 1.20
N GLN A 38 -18.85 15.06 1.10
CA GLN A 38 -19.64 13.94 1.61
C GLN A 38 -21.09 13.90 1.09
N LEU A 39 -21.37 14.54 -0.06
CA LEU A 39 -22.68 14.53 -0.70
C LEU A 39 -22.93 13.23 -1.48
N ILE A 40 -21.86 12.52 -1.85
CA ILE A 40 -21.90 11.26 -2.58
C ILE A 40 -21.26 10.20 -1.69
N ASP A 41 -22.08 9.30 -1.15
CA ASP A 41 -21.60 8.14 -0.42
C ASP A 41 -21.04 7.11 -1.41
N THR A 42 -19.71 7.08 -1.51
CA THR A 42 -18.99 6.17 -2.40
C THR A 42 -19.11 4.70 -1.99
N GLN A 43 -19.52 4.43 -0.75
CA GLN A 43 -19.64 3.06 -0.23
C GLN A 43 -20.93 2.40 -0.75
N GLU A 44 -22.07 3.08 -0.65
CA GLU A 44 -23.35 2.59 -1.15
C GLU A 44 -23.34 2.42 -2.69
N ALA A 45 -22.74 3.37 -3.41
CA ALA A 45 -22.59 3.27 -4.86
C ALA A 45 -21.66 2.12 -5.29
N ASN A 46 -20.62 1.83 -4.51
CA ASN A 46 -19.72 0.70 -4.75
C ASN A 46 -20.44 -0.64 -4.54
N GLU A 47 -21.30 -0.74 -3.52
CA GLU A 47 -22.13 -1.92 -3.25
C GLU A 47 -23.10 -2.22 -4.39
N GLN A 48 -23.81 -1.20 -4.90
CA GLN A 48 -24.82 -1.38 -5.95
C GLN A 48 -24.21 -1.71 -7.32
N LEU A 49 -23.08 -1.07 -7.68
CA LEU A 49 -22.49 -1.21 -9.01
C LEU A 49 -21.53 -2.39 -9.16
N LYS A 50 -21.23 -3.10 -8.06
CA LYS A 50 -20.36 -4.29 -8.03
C LYS A 50 -19.09 -4.15 -8.87
N LEU A 51 -18.48 -2.96 -8.88
CA LEU A 51 -17.30 -2.66 -9.71
C LEU A 51 -16.10 -3.54 -9.35
N TYR A 52 -16.10 -4.07 -8.11
CA TYR A 52 -15.17 -5.05 -7.57
C TYR A 52 -15.25 -6.44 -8.24
N ASP A 53 -16.32 -6.77 -8.96
CA ASP A 53 -16.46 -8.04 -9.68
C ASP A 53 -16.03 -7.97 -11.16
N LEU A 54 -15.53 -6.81 -11.62
CA LEU A 54 -15.08 -6.64 -13.00
C LEU A 54 -13.65 -7.19 -13.21
N PRO A 55 -13.40 -7.98 -14.26
CA PRO A 55 -12.18 -8.79 -14.41
C PRO A 55 -10.87 -8.00 -14.57
N VAL A 56 -10.95 -6.71 -14.92
CA VAL A 56 -9.76 -5.86 -15.16
C VAL A 56 -9.66 -4.70 -14.17
N ILE A 57 -10.78 -4.26 -13.61
CA ILE A 57 -10.88 -3.01 -12.84
C ILE A 57 -11.17 -3.28 -11.36
N GLY A 58 -11.61 -4.50 -10.99
CA GLY A 58 -12.03 -4.83 -9.63
C GLY A 58 -10.95 -4.68 -8.56
N GLU A 59 -9.66 -4.82 -8.91
CA GLU A 59 -8.52 -4.66 -8.00
C GLU A 59 -8.37 -3.23 -7.42
N TYR A 60 -9.05 -2.24 -8.00
CA TYR A 60 -9.00 -0.85 -7.54
C TYR A 60 -10.19 -0.47 -6.64
N PHE A 61 -11.16 -1.38 -6.47
CA PHE A 61 -12.37 -1.14 -5.68
C PHE A 61 -12.39 -2.08 -4.47
N VAL A 62 -12.59 -1.52 -3.28
CA VAL A 62 -12.61 -2.28 -2.03
C VAL A 62 -13.91 -3.10 -1.95
N ARG A 63 -13.81 -4.40 -1.69
CA ARG A 63 -14.99 -5.22 -1.39
C ARG A 63 -15.50 -4.86 0.01
N PRO A 64 -16.74 -4.38 0.16
CA PRO A 64 -17.35 -4.25 1.47
C PRO A 64 -17.55 -5.65 2.08
N ALA A 65 -17.56 -5.72 3.41
CA ALA A 65 -17.85 -6.97 4.10
C ALA A 65 -19.22 -7.51 3.64
N PRO A 66 -19.35 -8.81 3.31
CA PRO A 66 -20.60 -9.36 2.84
C PRO A 66 -21.72 -9.09 3.84
N SER A 67 -22.83 -8.51 3.36
CA SER A 67 -24.03 -8.35 4.19
C SER A 67 -24.61 -9.73 4.50
N GLU A 68 -25.34 -9.87 5.60
CA GLU A 68 -25.97 -11.15 5.99
C GLU A 68 -26.85 -11.72 4.88
N SER A 69 -27.48 -10.85 4.08
CA SER A 69 -28.30 -11.23 2.93
C SER A 69 -27.52 -11.76 1.72
N ASP A 70 -26.23 -11.44 1.61
CA ASP A 70 -25.31 -11.97 0.59
C ASP A 70 -24.67 -13.29 1.02
N MET A 71 -24.49 -13.49 2.33
CA MET A 71 -24.04 -14.78 2.88
C MET A 71 -25.07 -15.90 2.66
N GLU A 72 -26.37 -15.59 2.70
CA GLU A 72 -27.43 -16.58 2.43
C GLU A 72 -27.56 -16.99 0.95
N LYS A 73 -27.10 -16.14 0.02
CA LYS A 73 -27.25 -16.36 -1.44
C LYS A 73 -25.97 -16.82 -2.12
N MET A 74 -24.83 -16.79 -1.44
CA MET A 74 -23.65 -17.50 -1.91
C MET A 74 -23.98 -19.00 -1.89
N PRO A 75 -23.94 -19.70 -3.05
CA PRO A 75 -23.70 -21.12 -2.99
C PRO A 75 -22.42 -21.27 -2.18
N VAL A 76 -22.43 -22.11 -1.16
CA VAL A 76 -21.21 -22.58 -0.53
C VAL A 76 -20.52 -23.47 -1.57
N GLU A 77 -19.95 -22.83 -2.58
CA GLU A 77 -19.16 -23.46 -3.62
C GLU A 77 -17.76 -23.54 -3.02
N ASP A 78 -17.52 -24.66 -2.35
CA ASP A 78 -16.21 -25.10 -1.92
C ASP A 78 -15.25 -24.91 -3.10
N ALA A 79 -14.40 -23.90 -3.02
CA ALA A 79 -13.30 -23.68 -3.95
C ALA A 79 -12.25 -24.79 -3.75
N LYS A 80 -12.55 -25.98 -4.27
CA LYS A 80 -11.54 -26.93 -4.71
C LYS A 80 -11.13 -26.53 -6.13
N PRO A 81 -9.84 -26.34 -6.42
CA PRO A 81 -9.38 -26.31 -7.79
C PRO A 81 -9.61 -27.70 -8.38
N ASP A 82 -10.37 -27.73 -9.47
CA ASP A 82 -10.52 -28.91 -10.30
C ASP A 82 -9.13 -29.36 -10.78
N LYS A 83 -8.68 -30.52 -10.29
CA LYS A 83 -7.93 -31.51 -11.08
C LYS A 83 -7.81 -32.86 -10.37
N ASP A 84 -8.39 -33.82 -11.08
CA ASP A 84 -8.04 -35.24 -11.20
C ASP A 84 -8.54 -36.24 -10.15
N LYS A 85 -9.66 -36.86 -10.55
CA LYS A 85 -9.90 -38.31 -10.64
C LYS A 85 -9.44 -39.22 -9.49
N ASP A 86 -10.47 -39.87 -8.97
CA ASP A 86 -10.56 -41.29 -8.61
C ASP A 86 -10.11 -41.77 -7.21
N LEU A 87 -11.12 -42.30 -6.50
CA LEU A 87 -11.14 -43.47 -5.61
C LEU A 87 -10.89 -43.28 -4.10
N LYS A 88 -12.04 -43.16 -3.41
CA LYS A 88 -12.55 -43.99 -2.28
C LYS A 88 -11.77 -44.15 -0.95
N SER A 89 -12.61 -43.99 0.09
CA SER A 89 -12.75 -44.73 1.37
C SER A 89 -11.85 -44.40 2.56
N ASP A 90 -12.53 -43.76 3.53
CA ASP A 90 -12.76 -44.20 4.91
C ASP A 90 -11.70 -44.04 6.02
N ASP A 91 -12.09 -43.14 6.92
CA ASP A 91 -12.21 -43.26 8.38
C ASP A 91 -11.07 -42.78 9.30
N LYS A 92 -11.48 -41.77 10.07
CA LYS A 92 -11.20 -41.46 11.49
C LYS A 92 -9.78 -41.21 12.03
N ASP A 93 -9.76 -40.10 12.79
CA ASP A 93 -8.99 -39.84 14.00
C ASP A 93 -7.46 -39.69 13.90
N LYS A 94 -7.02 -38.43 13.69
CA LYS A 94 -6.34 -37.69 14.78
C LYS A 94 -6.13 -36.22 14.44
N LYS A 95 -6.74 -35.38 15.27
CA LYS A 95 -6.23 -34.05 15.61
C LYS A 95 -4.75 -34.16 15.95
N GLU A 96 -3.93 -33.35 15.30
CA GLU A 96 -2.97 -32.40 15.86
C GLU A 96 -2.01 -31.96 14.76
N SER A 97 -1.64 -30.68 14.77
CA SER A 97 -0.74 -30.01 13.81
C SER A 97 -1.34 -29.51 12.48
N LYS A 98 -2.49 -28.83 12.49
CA LYS A 98 -2.66 -27.64 11.62
C LYS A 98 -1.85 -26.49 12.22
N LYS A 99 -0.52 -26.63 12.15
CA LYS A 99 0.41 -25.54 12.38
C LYS A 99 0.18 -24.57 11.24
N LEU A 100 -0.53 -23.50 11.54
CA LEU A 100 -0.56 -22.20 10.86
C LEU A 100 0.63 -22.05 9.90
N VAL A 101 0.45 -22.53 8.67
CA VAL A 101 1.31 -22.15 7.55
C VAL A 101 0.74 -20.81 7.13
N ILE A 102 1.18 -19.75 7.79
CA ILE A 102 1.15 -18.42 7.19
C ILE A 102 1.95 -18.61 5.90
N THR A 103 1.28 -18.58 4.75
CA THR A 103 1.89 -18.84 3.46
C THR A 103 3.06 -17.88 3.30
N LYS A 104 4.27 -18.41 3.08
CA LYS A 104 5.50 -17.62 2.90
C LYS A 104 5.32 -16.47 1.89
N GLU A 105 4.49 -16.71 0.88
CA GLU A 105 4.12 -15.72 -0.14
C GLU A 105 3.36 -14.50 0.40
N GLU A 106 2.47 -14.68 1.37
CA GLU A 106 1.73 -13.56 1.98
C GLU A 106 2.64 -12.72 2.89
N ILE A 107 3.57 -13.36 3.60
CA ILE A 107 4.59 -12.66 4.40
C ILE A 107 5.52 -11.86 3.48
N GLU A 108 5.99 -12.45 2.38
CA GLU A 108 6.81 -11.74 1.40
C GLU A 108 6.07 -10.55 0.77
N LYS A 109 4.77 -10.69 0.48
CA LYS A 109 3.96 -9.62 -0.08
C LYS A 109 3.78 -8.47 0.93
N GLN A 110 3.45 -8.79 2.18
CA GLN A 110 3.34 -7.79 3.24
C GLN A 110 4.68 -7.11 3.54
N MET A 111 5.78 -7.85 3.49
CA MET A 111 7.13 -7.31 3.63
C MET A 111 7.47 -6.30 2.54
N LYS A 112 7.27 -6.68 1.29
CA LYS A 112 7.53 -5.78 0.16
C LYS A 112 6.65 -4.54 0.20
N GLN A 113 5.39 -4.66 0.63
CA GLN A 113 4.50 -3.51 0.78
C GLN A 113 4.97 -2.56 1.88
N ARG A 114 5.36 -3.08 3.05
CA ARG A 114 5.88 -2.26 4.16
C ARG A 114 7.22 -1.64 3.83
N GLU A 115 8.15 -2.39 3.25
CA GLU A 115 9.41 -1.84 2.75
C GLU A 115 9.18 -0.72 1.72
N ALA A 116 8.22 -0.89 0.81
CA ALA A 116 7.90 0.15 -0.17
C ALA A 116 7.32 1.40 0.50
N GLU A 117 6.49 1.23 1.54
CA GLU A 117 5.97 2.33 2.33
C GLU A 117 7.06 3.02 3.16
N GLU A 118 7.93 2.27 3.81
CA GLU A 118 9.09 2.78 4.55
C GLU A 118 10.05 3.52 3.62
N LYS A 119 10.37 2.96 2.44
CA LYS A 119 11.16 3.63 1.40
C LYS A 119 10.54 4.97 1.00
N LYS A 120 9.20 5.04 0.87
CA LYS A 120 8.49 6.30 0.62
C LYS A 120 8.59 7.27 1.80
N ARG A 121 8.44 6.80 3.04
CA ARG A 121 8.57 7.63 4.25
C ARG A 121 9.98 8.21 4.38
N VAL A 122 11.01 7.37 4.25
CA VAL A 122 12.41 7.80 4.31
C VAL A 122 12.76 8.73 3.16
N SER A 123 12.24 8.50 1.94
CA SER A 123 12.43 9.42 0.82
C SER A 123 11.81 10.81 1.06
N LYS A 124 10.64 10.88 1.70
CA LYS A 124 10.04 12.16 2.10
C LYS A 124 10.91 12.89 3.14
N LEU A 125 11.43 12.16 4.13
CA LEU A 125 12.33 12.72 5.14
C LEU A 125 13.61 13.24 4.49
N ALA A 126 14.23 12.48 3.60
CA ALA A 126 15.41 12.90 2.87
C ALA A 126 15.19 14.22 2.09
N ARG A 127 14.03 14.36 1.42
CA ARG A 127 13.67 15.62 0.73
C ARG A 127 13.54 16.80 1.69
N LEU A 128 12.94 16.59 2.86
CA LEU A 128 12.81 17.62 3.88
C LEU A 128 14.19 18.06 4.37
N TYR A 129 15.07 17.12 4.70
CA TYR A 129 16.42 17.41 5.14
C TYR A 129 17.30 18.02 4.04
N ASN A 130 17.08 17.69 2.76
CA ASN A 130 17.76 18.34 1.62
C ASN A 130 17.44 19.84 1.53
N GLN A 131 16.23 20.24 1.95
CA GLN A 131 15.80 21.64 1.96
C GLN A 131 16.17 22.37 3.26
N MET A 132 16.65 21.64 4.27
CA MET A 132 17.05 22.18 5.56
C MET A 132 18.50 22.69 5.51
N LYS A 133 18.86 23.64 6.38
CA LYS A 133 20.25 24.08 6.51
C LYS A 133 21.11 22.92 7.04
N PRO A 134 22.33 22.70 6.53
CA PRO A 134 23.17 21.57 6.93
C PRO A 134 23.40 21.47 8.44
N LYS A 135 23.63 22.61 9.09
CA LYS A 135 23.85 22.69 10.54
C LYS A 135 22.61 22.31 11.36
N ASP A 136 21.43 22.75 10.92
CA ASP A 136 20.16 22.44 11.60
C ASP A 136 19.80 20.96 11.40
N ALA A 137 20.04 20.44 10.19
CA ALA A 137 19.86 19.02 9.87
C ALA A 137 20.80 18.13 10.71
N ALA A 138 22.08 18.48 10.82
CA ALA A 138 23.04 17.75 11.64
C ALA A 138 22.62 17.73 13.11
N LYS A 139 22.17 18.87 13.65
CA LYS A 139 21.67 18.93 15.04
C LYS A 139 20.44 18.06 15.24
N ALA A 140 19.46 18.10 14.33
CA ALA A 140 18.28 17.26 14.41
C ALA A 140 18.62 15.77 14.30
N MET A 141 19.55 15.42 13.41
CA MET A 141 20.05 14.05 13.23
C MET A 141 20.95 13.56 14.36
N ASP A 142 21.38 14.43 15.28
CA ASP A 142 22.25 14.01 16.38
C ASP A 142 21.50 13.13 17.39
N GLU A 143 20.20 13.40 17.57
CA GLU A 143 19.30 12.63 18.45
C GLU A 143 18.74 11.35 17.81
N LEU A 144 18.93 11.17 16.49
CA LEU A 144 18.46 9.99 15.78
C LEU A 144 19.42 8.81 15.97
N ASP A 145 18.84 7.60 15.92
CA ASP A 145 19.62 6.37 15.80
C ASP A 145 20.42 6.33 14.49
N ASP A 146 21.59 5.72 14.55
CA ASP A 146 22.51 5.64 13.41
C ASP A 146 21.87 4.99 12.18
N ASP A 147 21.06 3.95 12.36
CA ASP A 147 20.43 3.21 11.27
C ASP A 147 19.44 4.10 10.50
N MET A 148 18.58 4.84 11.22
CA MET A 148 17.64 5.79 10.62
C MET A 148 18.37 6.99 10.01
N CYS A 149 19.42 7.49 10.66
CA CYS A 149 20.27 8.55 10.11
C CYS A 149 20.86 8.12 8.75
N ILE A 150 21.45 6.92 8.69
CA ILE A 150 22.01 6.36 7.45
C ILE A 150 20.95 6.18 6.38
N ALA A 151 19.78 5.63 6.73
CA ALA A 151 18.69 5.40 5.77
C ALA A 151 18.21 6.70 5.11
N ILE A 152 18.18 7.81 5.88
CA ILE A 152 17.84 9.14 5.39
C ILE A 152 18.98 9.67 4.51
N LEU A 153 20.23 9.67 5.00
CA LEU A 153 21.40 10.19 4.28
C LEU A 153 21.60 9.49 2.92
N GLN A 154 21.37 8.17 2.84
CA GLN A 154 21.47 7.40 1.58
C GLN A 154 20.45 7.82 0.50
N ARG A 155 19.37 8.51 0.89
CA ARG A 155 18.33 9.00 -0.05
C ARG A 155 18.40 10.52 -0.25
N MET A 156 19.35 11.18 0.39
CA MET A 156 19.62 12.61 0.26
C MET A 156 20.60 12.90 -0.88
N ASP A 157 20.73 14.18 -1.25
CA ASP A 157 21.69 14.59 -2.26
C ASP A 157 23.10 14.55 -1.67
N GLU A 158 24.03 13.89 -2.35
CA GLU A 158 25.41 13.67 -1.85
C GLU A 158 26.12 14.97 -1.44
N ALA A 159 25.89 16.05 -2.19
CA ALA A 159 26.47 17.37 -1.89
C ALA A 159 25.92 17.99 -0.60
N VAL A 160 24.67 17.69 -0.24
CA VAL A 160 24.06 18.13 1.03
C VAL A 160 24.54 17.23 2.16
N VAL A 161 24.57 15.91 1.95
CA VAL A 161 25.12 14.94 2.90
C VAL A 161 26.54 15.29 3.30
N ALA A 162 27.42 15.62 2.34
CA ALA A 162 28.79 16.03 2.62
C ALA A 162 28.85 17.24 3.57
N LYS A 163 27.98 18.24 3.39
CA LYS A 163 27.90 19.42 4.26
C LYS A 163 27.30 19.12 5.63
N ILE A 164 26.40 18.13 5.73
CA ILE A 164 25.84 17.69 7.02
C ILE A 164 26.90 16.91 7.80
N MET A 165 27.65 16.03 7.13
CA MET A 165 28.70 15.23 7.76
C MET A 165 29.84 16.08 8.32
N THR A 166 30.09 17.27 7.78
CA THR A 166 31.05 18.23 8.36
C THR A 166 30.54 18.94 9.61
N GLU A 167 29.24 18.93 9.85
CA GLU A 167 28.62 19.55 11.03
C GLU A 167 28.38 18.52 12.16
N PHE A 168 28.54 17.22 11.88
CA PHE A 168 28.53 16.17 12.89
C PHE A 168 29.82 16.13 13.71
N ASP A 169 29.72 15.54 14.89
CA ASP A 169 30.91 15.12 15.67
C ASP A 169 31.75 14.10 14.89
N GLU A 170 33.07 14.22 15.02
CA GLU A 170 34.05 13.37 14.32
C GLU A 170 33.80 11.87 14.60
N GLY A 171 33.45 11.53 15.84
CA GLY A 171 33.13 10.17 16.24
C GLY A 171 31.86 9.64 15.58
N LYS A 172 30.82 10.46 15.47
CA LYS A 172 29.57 10.09 14.81
C LYS A 172 29.76 9.90 13.31
N THR A 173 30.47 10.82 12.64
CA THR A 173 30.78 10.72 11.22
C THR A 173 31.55 9.44 10.91
N ALA A 174 32.60 9.12 11.68
CA ALA A 174 33.38 7.90 11.49
C ALA A 174 32.54 6.61 11.70
N ARG A 175 31.62 6.62 12.68
CA ARG A 175 30.69 5.51 12.92
C ARG A 175 29.73 5.31 11.76
N ILE A 176 29.05 6.37 11.33
CA ILE A 176 28.11 6.36 10.20
C ILE A 176 28.81 5.87 8.93
N THR A 177 30.00 6.39 8.60
CA THR A 177 30.76 5.95 7.44
C THR A 177 31.14 4.48 7.51
N ARG A 178 31.54 3.97 8.68
CA ARG A 178 31.86 2.54 8.86
C ARG A 178 30.64 1.65 8.64
N ILE A 179 29.48 2.05 9.15
CA ILE A 179 28.23 1.30 8.99
C ILE A 179 27.77 1.34 7.52
N MET A 180 27.88 2.49 6.86
CA MET A 180 27.60 2.62 5.42
C MET A 180 28.49 1.70 4.58
N TYR A 181 29.78 1.58 4.93
CA TYR A 181 30.71 0.66 4.26
C TYR A 181 30.40 -0.81 4.52
N ALA A 182 30.09 -1.18 5.77
CA ALA A 182 29.76 -2.55 6.15
C ALA A 182 28.41 -3.02 5.57
N GLY A 183 27.56 -2.07 5.16
CA GLY A 183 26.19 -2.31 4.74
C GLY A 183 25.27 -2.44 5.96
N THR A 184 24.21 -1.63 6.01
CA THR A 184 23.16 -1.70 7.03
C THR A 184 22.34 -2.98 6.84
N LYS A 185 22.81 -4.11 7.37
CA LYS A 185 22.03 -5.36 7.40
C LYS A 185 21.29 -5.47 8.74
N LYS A 186 20.48 -4.46 9.05
CA LYS A 186 19.41 -4.58 10.03
C LYS A 186 18.12 -4.39 9.26
N GLU A 187 17.62 -5.50 8.72
CA GLU A 187 16.24 -5.62 8.29
C GLU A 187 15.41 -5.28 9.55
N VAL A 188 14.90 -4.05 9.62
CA VAL A 188 14.24 -3.50 10.82
C VAL A 188 12.93 -4.22 11.18
N ASN A 189 12.55 -5.25 10.41
CA ASN A 189 11.41 -6.12 10.67
C ASN A 189 11.74 -7.52 10.13
N THR A 190 12.45 -8.34 10.90
CA THR A 190 12.74 -9.73 10.49
C THR A 190 11.42 -10.50 10.31
N GLU A 191 11.40 -11.57 9.49
CA GLU A 191 10.25 -12.47 9.35
C GLU A 191 9.70 -12.92 10.72
N GLU A 192 10.59 -13.06 11.71
CA GLU A 192 10.26 -13.36 13.10
C GLU A 192 9.53 -12.22 13.84
N ASP A 193 9.91 -10.96 13.63
CA ASP A 193 9.26 -9.80 14.26
C ASP A 193 7.84 -9.60 13.71
N ILE A 194 7.68 -9.85 12.41
CA ILE A 194 6.38 -9.82 11.74
C ILE A 194 5.51 -10.96 12.22
N ARG A 195 6.08 -12.15 12.36
CA ARG A 195 5.37 -13.30 12.90
C ARG A 195 4.93 -13.03 14.34
N ARG A 196 5.77 -12.42 15.18
CA ARG A 196 5.38 -11.99 16.53
C ARG A 196 4.26 -10.96 16.52
N MET A 197 4.33 -9.94 15.66
CA MET A 197 3.27 -8.94 15.54
C MET A 197 1.95 -9.52 15.04
N LEU A 198 1.97 -10.44 14.08
CA LEU A 198 0.79 -11.15 13.59
C LEU A 198 0.21 -12.08 14.66
N GLU A 199 1.07 -12.77 15.42
CA GLU A 199 0.66 -13.60 16.56
C GLU A 199 0.07 -12.76 17.70
N GLU A 200 0.60 -11.56 17.98
CA GLU A 200 0.02 -10.62 18.96
C GLU A 200 -1.31 -10.04 18.50
N LYS A 201 -1.44 -9.72 17.22
CA LYS A 201 -2.70 -9.23 16.65
C LYS A 201 -3.79 -10.31 16.71
N ALA A 202 -3.45 -11.55 16.31
CA ALA A 202 -4.36 -12.69 16.42
C ALA A 202 -4.75 -13.01 17.89
N LYS A 203 -3.86 -12.74 18.86
CA LYS A 203 -4.18 -12.88 20.29
C LYS A 203 -5.10 -11.78 20.81
N LYS A 204 -4.95 -10.54 20.34
CA LYS A 204 -5.86 -9.43 20.68
C LYS A 204 -7.25 -9.64 20.09
N ASP A 205 -7.31 -10.01 18.82
CA ASP A 205 -8.57 -10.30 18.14
C ASP A 205 -9.29 -11.53 18.73
N GLY A 206 -8.53 -12.47 19.32
CA GLY A 206 -9.07 -13.62 20.05
C GLY A 206 -9.42 -13.39 21.53
N GLN A 207 -9.05 -12.24 22.10
CA GLN A 207 -9.37 -11.87 23.49
C GLN A 207 -10.55 -10.89 23.61
N GLU A 208 -10.99 -10.28 22.51
CA GLU A 208 -12.16 -9.37 22.47
C GLU A 208 -13.51 -10.08 22.21
N GLN A 209 -13.57 -11.42 22.31
CA GLN A 209 -14.86 -12.12 22.50
C GLN A 209 -15.12 -12.29 24.00
N PRO A 210 -15.86 -11.37 24.66
CA PRO A 210 -16.38 -11.66 25.97
C PRO A 210 -17.39 -12.79 25.85
N GLU A 211 -17.26 -13.77 26.75
CA GLU A 211 -18.30 -14.72 27.11
C GLU A 211 -19.65 -14.00 27.28
N ILE A 212 -20.54 -14.14 26.29
CA ILE A 212 -21.98 -13.89 26.48
C ILE A 212 -22.70 -15.15 26.05
N GLU A 213 -22.49 -16.24 26.79
CA GLU A 213 -23.46 -17.34 26.84
C GLU A 213 -23.17 -18.22 28.07
N ALA A 214 -23.66 -17.81 29.24
CA ALA A 214 -24.03 -18.71 30.33
C ALA A 214 -24.72 -17.93 31.46
N GLN A 215 -26.02 -17.67 31.31
CA GLN A 215 -27.08 -17.95 32.30
C GLN A 215 -28.43 -17.37 31.85
#